data_AF-A0A7W2KHC0-F1
#
_entry.id   AF-A0A7W2KHC0-F1
#
_cell.length_a   1.000
_cell.length_b   1.000
_cell.length_c   1.000
_cell.angle_alpha   90.00
_cell.angle_beta   90.00
_cell.angle_gamma   90.00
#
_symmetry.space_group_name_H-M   'P 1'
#
loop_
_entity.id
_entity.type
_entity.pdbx_description
1 polymer ?
#
loop_
_entity_poly.entity_id
_entity_poly.type
_entity_poly.pdbx_seq_one_letter_code
_entity_poly.pdbx_strand_id
1 'polypeptide(L)'
;MSAFDKNHKDILSALITLKNKCFFLEKHVLNNLHILNRNNFTFVYANSIYSHMRDVCDLSIVFMINEEISNITRGQLCESLLSELSADEHLGDTITFNNKALKISPEDFEYSLSDIEKLMSQRINQVVGSHMLDFSISAFSVFEKWLTILYSCFASEFDKKYYDSRLIKVKKILDNYAKAEDQACKDLLIKRALKLQGAYISFPDKFNAILSKISIDSYPRDLHADKKIVEFLRIHRNTVHNGGVHHGADISVEYKGETFSMVSGAPKYNDSWVKSIEFTGELVEIYTSIVTSIGELSPEAYCSFQEDELAILILDRTVQEFRHSNLADGERALLLVDFLKRKFNLSNESATNFIAHLRRVIDNLSPDEEVNLFDLLTCDMSKST
;
A
#
# COMPACT_ATOMS: atom_id res chain seq x y z
N MET A 1 5.73 37.95 -1.97
CA MET A 1 5.55 36.81 -1.04
C MET A 1 5.03 35.62 -1.85
N SER A 2 5.48 34.40 -1.55
CA SER A 2 4.97 33.15 -2.17
C SER A 2 3.46 33.06 -1.97
N ALA A 3 2.70 32.72 -3.01
CA ALA A 3 1.26 32.49 -2.91
C ALA A 3 0.92 31.18 -2.16
N PHE A 4 1.88 30.26 -2.08
CA PHE A 4 1.73 28.91 -1.50
C PHE A 4 2.24 28.83 -0.06
N ASP A 5 1.56 28.02 0.76
CA ASP A 5 1.89 27.78 2.17
C ASP A 5 3.23 27.03 2.31
N LYS A 6 4.04 27.43 3.28
CA LYS A 6 5.35 26.82 3.48
C LYS A 6 5.25 25.38 4.01
N ASN A 7 4.37 25.14 4.98
CA ASN A 7 4.23 23.81 5.59
C ASN A 7 3.70 22.81 4.57
N HIS A 8 2.75 23.21 3.70
CA HIS A 8 2.22 22.33 2.67
C HIS A 8 3.26 21.97 1.61
N LYS A 9 4.11 22.92 1.22
CA LYS A 9 5.28 22.63 0.35
C LYS A 9 6.23 21.64 1.00
N ASP A 10 6.51 21.79 2.29
CA ASP A 10 7.40 20.89 3.01
C ASP A 10 6.80 19.47 3.12
N ILE A 11 5.48 19.36 3.36
CA ILE A 11 4.73 18.08 3.33
C ILE A 11 4.79 17.43 1.94
N LEU A 12 4.50 18.19 0.88
CA LEU A 12 4.57 17.72 -0.51
C LEU A 12 5.98 17.22 -0.84
N SER A 13 7.01 17.96 -0.43
CA SER A 13 8.41 17.56 -0.61
C SER A 13 8.71 16.23 0.08
N ALA A 14 8.23 16.03 1.31
CA ALA A 14 8.41 14.77 2.05
C ALA A 14 7.71 13.58 1.37
N LEU A 15 6.47 13.78 0.91
CA LEU A 15 5.72 12.75 0.17
C LEU A 15 6.40 12.38 -1.16
N ILE A 16 6.85 13.36 -1.93
CA ILE A 16 7.58 13.14 -3.19
C ILE A 16 8.90 12.42 -2.91
N THR A 17 9.60 12.77 -1.83
CA THR A 17 10.84 12.10 -1.43
C THR A 17 10.60 10.63 -1.10
N LEU A 18 9.53 10.31 -0.35
CA LEU A 18 9.14 8.94 -0.07
C LEU A 18 8.75 8.18 -1.34
N LYS A 19 8.00 8.82 -2.26
CA LYS A 19 7.65 8.24 -3.56
C LYS A 19 8.90 7.90 -4.38
N ASN A 20 9.87 8.82 -4.44
CA ASN A 20 11.14 8.62 -5.14
C ASN A 20 11.98 7.50 -4.52
N LYS A 21 11.99 7.42 -3.19
CA LYS A 21 12.62 6.32 -2.45
C LYS A 21 12.02 4.97 -2.83
N CYS A 22 10.69 4.88 -2.94
CA CYS A 22 10.01 3.66 -3.38
C CYS A 22 10.40 3.28 -4.83
N PHE A 23 10.44 4.24 -5.75
CA PHE A 23 10.93 4.00 -7.10
C PHE A 23 12.37 3.49 -7.14
N PHE A 24 13.25 4.12 -6.37
CA PHE A 24 14.65 3.72 -6.29
C PHE A 24 14.77 2.28 -5.78
N LEU A 25 14.13 1.94 -4.67
CA LEU A 25 14.22 0.61 -4.07
C LEU A 25 13.58 -0.46 -4.94
N GLU A 26 12.42 -0.21 -5.55
CA GLU A 26 11.79 -1.13 -6.50
C GLU A 26 12.72 -1.45 -7.68
N LYS A 27 13.38 -0.44 -8.25
CA LYS A 27 14.34 -0.64 -9.34
C LYS A 27 15.53 -1.50 -8.91
N HIS A 28 16.09 -1.26 -7.72
CA HIS A 28 17.28 -1.98 -7.25
C HIS A 28 16.98 -3.41 -6.80
N VAL A 29 15.79 -3.65 -6.24
CA VAL A 29 15.43 -4.94 -5.64
C VAL A 29 14.65 -5.82 -6.62
N LEU A 30 13.79 -5.21 -7.46
CA LEU A 30 12.82 -5.91 -8.31
C LEU A 30 13.00 -5.64 -9.81
N ASN A 31 14.16 -5.13 -10.25
CA ASN A 31 14.49 -4.63 -11.60
C ASN A 31 13.50 -4.96 -12.75
N ASN A 32 13.30 -6.24 -13.08
CA ASN A 32 12.40 -6.66 -14.18
C ASN A 32 10.93 -6.22 -13.94
N LEU A 33 10.42 -6.36 -12.72
CA LEU A 33 9.08 -5.92 -12.32
C LEU A 33 8.95 -4.40 -12.33
N HIS A 34 10.02 -3.69 -11.95
CA HIS A 34 10.06 -2.23 -12.09
C HIS A 34 9.92 -1.81 -13.56
N ILE A 35 10.62 -2.49 -14.47
CA ILE A 35 10.53 -2.21 -15.91
C ILE A 35 9.12 -2.52 -16.44
N LEU A 36 8.54 -3.66 -16.05
CA LEU A 36 7.16 -4.02 -16.39
C LEU A 36 6.17 -2.91 -16.04
N ASN A 37 6.25 -2.40 -14.81
CA ASN A 37 5.38 -1.30 -14.36
C ASN A 37 5.65 0.01 -15.12
N ARG A 38 6.92 0.30 -15.42
CA ARG A 38 7.33 1.51 -16.16
C ARG A 38 6.85 1.50 -17.61
N ASN A 39 6.65 0.32 -18.19
CA ASN A 39 6.07 0.14 -19.51
C ASN A 39 4.59 0.58 -19.57
N ASN A 40 3.92 0.70 -18.42
CA ASN A 40 2.56 1.21 -18.28
C ASN A 40 1.52 0.49 -19.17
N PHE A 41 1.65 -0.84 -19.25
CA PHE A 41 0.64 -1.65 -19.91
C PHE A 41 -0.68 -1.56 -19.15
N THR A 42 -1.79 -1.40 -19.87
CA THR A 42 -3.13 -1.31 -19.25
C THR A 42 -3.65 -2.65 -18.75
N PHE A 43 -2.98 -3.75 -19.10
CA PHE A 43 -3.44 -5.12 -18.86
C PHE A 43 -2.54 -5.92 -17.93
N VAL A 44 -1.41 -5.38 -17.48
CA VAL A 44 -0.51 -6.05 -16.55
C VAL A 44 0.18 -5.04 -15.65
N TYR A 45 0.15 -5.31 -14.34
CA TYR A 45 0.83 -4.50 -13.33
C TYR A 45 1.36 -5.38 -12.19
N ALA A 46 2.63 -5.22 -11.84
CA ALA A 46 3.29 -5.91 -10.73
C ALA A 46 3.19 -5.08 -9.45
N ASN A 47 2.23 -5.42 -8.58
CA ASN A 47 2.11 -4.77 -7.28
C ASN A 47 3.24 -5.23 -6.35
N SER A 48 3.80 -4.31 -5.57
CA SER A 48 4.82 -4.55 -4.54
C SER A 48 4.57 -3.63 -3.33
N ILE A 49 5.40 -3.73 -2.29
CA ILE A 49 5.34 -2.72 -1.21
C ILE A 49 5.63 -1.32 -1.74
N TYR A 50 6.51 -1.23 -2.73
CA TYR A 50 6.94 0.03 -3.31
C TYR A 50 5.81 0.66 -4.11
N SER A 51 5.11 -0.10 -4.96
CA SER A 51 3.98 0.42 -5.73
C SER A 51 2.85 0.88 -4.83
N HIS A 52 2.40 0.06 -3.89
CA HIS A 52 1.32 0.44 -2.98
C HIS A 52 1.70 1.63 -2.08
N MET A 53 2.96 1.74 -1.64
CA MET A 53 3.39 2.91 -0.87
C MET A 53 3.41 4.18 -1.74
N ARG A 54 3.75 4.08 -3.03
CA ARG A 54 3.59 5.19 -3.97
C ARG A 54 2.12 5.59 -4.11
N ASP A 55 1.20 4.62 -4.20
CA ASP A 55 -0.23 4.91 -4.32
C ASP A 55 -0.76 5.66 -3.08
N VAL A 56 -0.29 5.27 -1.88
CA VAL A 56 -0.58 6.00 -0.62
C VAL A 56 -0.02 7.43 -0.66
N CYS A 57 1.17 7.63 -1.21
CA CYS A 57 1.74 8.97 -1.40
C CYS A 57 0.93 9.77 -2.43
N ASP A 58 0.47 9.14 -3.52
CA ASP A 58 -0.21 9.81 -4.63
C ASP A 58 -1.54 10.41 -4.21
N LEU A 59 -2.33 9.66 -3.43
CA LEU A 59 -3.55 10.19 -2.83
C LEU A 59 -3.26 11.44 -1.98
N SER A 60 -2.16 11.40 -1.23
CA SER A 60 -1.79 12.49 -0.32
C SER A 60 -1.25 13.70 -1.06
N ILE A 61 -0.49 13.48 -2.13
CA ILE A 61 0.00 14.55 -3.00
C ILE A 61 -1.17 15.25 -3.69
N VAL A 62 -2.13 14.49 -4.24
CA VAL A 62 -3.33 15.06 -4.87
C VAL A 62 -4.13 15.88 -3.86
N PHE A 63 -4.34 15.35 -2.66
CA PHE A 63 -5.04 16.05 -1.59
C PHE A 63 -4.35 17.39 -1.26
N MET A 64 -3.04 17.38 -0.99
CA MET A 64 -2.30 18.59 -0.62
C MET A 64 -2.20 19.61 -1.77
N ILE A 65 -2.13 19.18 -3.03
CA ILE A 65 -2.16 20.10 -4.18
C ILE A 65 -3.53 20.77 -4.30
N ASN A 66 -4.61 20.00 -4.19
CA ASN A 66 -5.97 20.54 -4.26
C ASN A 66 -6.25 21.51 -3.11
N GLU A 67 -5.73 21.21 -1.93
CA GLU A 67 -5.76 22.11 -0.78
C GLU A 67 -5.10 23.45 -1.12
N GLU A 68 -3.86 23.42 -1.65
CA GLU A 68 -3.12 24.65 -1.96
C GLU A 68 -3.83 25.51 -3.02
N ILE A 69 -4.43 24.86 -4.02
CA ILE A 69 -5.26 25.54 -5.02
C ILE A 69 -6.50 26.16 -4.37
N SER A 70 -7.14 25.44 -3.43
CA SER A 70 -8.30 25.95 -2.68
C SER A 70 -7.93 27.18 -1.84
N ASN A 71 -6.78 27.15 -1.16
CA ASN A 71 -6.27 28.28 -0.38
C ASN A 71 -6.02 29.53 -1.26
N ILE A 72 -5.45 29.36 -2.45
CA ILE A 72 -5.19 30.46 -3.38
C ILE A 72 -6.50 31.10 -3.86
N THR A 73 -7.52 30.27 -4.11
CA THR A 73 -8.85 30.76 -4.50
C THR A 73 -9.66 31.29 -3.31
N ARG A 74 -9.07 31.31 -2.11
CA ARG A 74 -9.66 31.78 -0.84
C ARG A 74 -11.01 31.14 -0.51
N GLY A 75 -11.27 29.93 -1.02
CA GLY A 75 -12.57 29.28 -0.89
C GLY A 75 -13.73 30.01 -1.59
N GLN A 76 -13.49 31.08 -2.36
CA GLN A 76 -14.54 31.85 -3.05
C GLN A 76 -15.31 30.97 -4.05
N LEU A 77 -14.63 29.98 -4.63
CA LEU A 77 -15.26 29.03 -5.54
C LEU A 77 -16.23 28.08 -4.83
N CYS A 78 -16.12 27.90 -3.51
CA CYS A 78 -17.02 27.03 -2.75
C CYS A 78 -18.43 27.63 -2.66
N GLU A 79 -18.55 28.91 -2.30
CA GLU A 79 -19.84 29.61 -2.22
C GLU A 79 -20.53 29.64 -3.60
N SER A 80 -19.78 29.96 -4.65
CA SER A 80 -20.29 29.93 -6.03
C SER A 80 -20.76 28.53 -6.43
N LEU A 81 -19.98 27.48 -6.12
CA LEU A 81 -20.35 26.10 -6.42
C LEU A 81 -21.61 25.67 -5.67
N LEU A 82 -21.74 25.99 -4.38
CA LEU A 82 -22.94 25.67 -3.60
C LEU A 82 -24.17 26.39 -4.15
N SER A 83 -24.00 27.64 -4.58
CA SER A 83 -25.06 28.44 -5.22
C SER A 83 -25.50 27.83 -6.56
N GLU A 84 -24.54 27.43 -7.41
CA GLU A 84 -24.82 26.75 -8.69
C GLU A 84 -25.52 25.40 -8.48
N LEU A 85 -25.03 24.58 -7.55
CA LEU A 85 -25.65 23.28 -7.22
C LEU A 85 -27.10 23.45 -6.70
N SER A 86 -27.36 24.53 -5.95
CA SER A 86 -28.71 24.86 -5.51
C SER A 86 -29.60 25.34 -6.66
N ALA A 87 -29.06 26.16 -7.57
CA ALA A 87 -29.79 26.69 -8.72
C ALA A 87 -30.12 25.60 -9.76
N ASP A 88 -29.22 24.63 -9.93
CA ASP A 88 -29.35 23.51 -10.86
C ASP A 88 -30.14 22.32 -10.27
N GLU A 89 -30.76 22.49 -9.10
CA GLU A 89 -31.55 21.47 -8.40
C GLU A 89 -30.77 20.17 -8.11
N HIS A 90 -29.45 20.25 -8.00
CA HIS A 90 -28.58 19.12 -7.64
C HIS A 90 -28.58 18.82 -6.13
N LEU A 91 -28.93 19.81 -5.30
CA LEU A 91 -29.04 19.65 -3.85
C LEU A 91 -30.47 19.26 -3.47
N GLY A 92 -30.64 18.04 -2.96
CA GLY A 92 -31.93 17.54 -2.48
C GLY A 92 -32.16 17.87 -1.00
N ASP A 93 -33.37 18.31 -0.67
CA ASP A 93 -33.82 18.55 0.71
C ASP A 93 -34.50 17.32 1.34
N THR A 94 -34.43 16.16 0.69
CA THR A 94 -35.13 14.94 1.11
C THR A 94 -34.13 13.80 1.35
N ILE A 95 -34.17 13.23 2.56
CA ILE A 95 -33.35 12.07 2.95
C ILE A 95 -34.21 10.83 3.15
N THR A 96 -33.59 9.66 3.06
CA THR A 96 -34.25 8.39 3.39
C THR A 96 -33.78 7.88 4.75
N PHE A 97 -34.71 7.66 5.67
CA PHE A 97 -34.44 7.02 6.96
C PHE A 97 -35.48 5.95 7.23
N ASN A 98 -35.05 4.71 7.51
CA ASN A 98 -35.93 3.55 7.69
C ASN A 98 -36.97 3.40 6.56
N ASN A 99 -36.52 3.50 5.30
CA ASN A 99 -37.36 3.45 4.09
C ASN A 99 -38.46 4.51 4.00
N LYS A 100 -38.35 5.61 4.76
CA LYS A 100 -39.26 6.76 4.69
C LYS A 100 -38.51 7.97 4.17
N ALA A 101 -39.13 8.69 3.23
CA ALA A 101 -38.67 10.00 2.80
C ALA A 101 -38.98 11.02 3.90
N LEU A 102 -37.95 11.72 4.36
CA LEU A 102 -38.04 12.81 5.33
C LEU A 102 -37.53 14.09 4.66
N LYS A 103 -38.32 15.15 4.74
CA LYS A 103 -37.94 16.47 4.26
C LYS A 103 -37.14 17.19 5.34
N ILE A 104 -35.95 17.66 4.99
CA ILE A 104 -35.11 18.51 5.83
C ILE A 104 -35.76 19.90 5.92
N SER A 105 -35.72 20.50 7.11
CA SER A 105 -36.21 21.87 7.27
C SER A 105 -35.34 22.85 6.49
N PRO A 106 -35.89 23.99 6.00
CA PRO A 106 -35.07 25.02 5.37
C PRO A 106 -33.92 25.48 6.27
N GLU A 107 -34.14 25.58 7.59
CA GLU A 107 -33.09 25.99 8.53
C GLU A 107 -31.94 24.98 8.62
N ASP A 108 -32.23 23.69 8.70
CA ASP A 108 -31.21 22.63 8.78
C ASP A 108 -30.44 22.49 7.46
N PHE A 109 -31.11 22.74 6.34
CA PHE A 109 -30.49 22.73 5.01
C PHE A 109 -29.49 23.88 4.87
N GLU A 110 -29.90 25.11 5.18
CA GLU A 110 -29.02 26.29 5.19
C GLU A 110 -27.86 26.13 6.18
N TYR A 111 -28.12 25.53 7.35
CA TYR A 111 -27.06 25.22 8.30
C TYR A 111 -26.01 24.28 7.70
N SER A 112 -26.44 23.27 6.94
CA SER A 112 -25.54 22.33 6.28
C SER A 112 -24.66 23.00 5.23
N LEU A 113 -25.21 23.93 4.43
CA LEU A 113 -24.44 24.72 3.46
C LEU A 113 -23.41 25.60 4.15
N SER A 114 -23.81 26.32 5.20
CA SER A 114 -22.90 27.15 6.01
C SER A 114 -21.81 26.31 6.70
N ASP A 115 -22.12 25.08 7.12
CA ASP A 115 -21.12 24.18 7.71
C ASP A 115 -20.06 23.74 6.69
N ILE A 116 -20.44 23.51 5.43
CA ILE A 116 -19.50 23.22 4.34
C ILE A 116 -18.57 24.41 4.10
N GLU A 117 -19.09 25.64 4.07
CA GLU A 117 -18.24 26.83 3.96
C GLU A 117 -17.26 26.96 5.12
N LYS A 118 -17.69 26.68 6.35
CA LYS A 118 -16.82 26.65 7.54
C LYS A 118 -15.81 25.51 7.49
N LEU A 119 -16.14 24.37 6.88
CA LEU A 119 -15.20 23.28 6.66
C LEU A 119 -14.02 23.76 5.82
N MET A 120 -14.31 24.47 4.74
CA MET A 120 -13.32 24.95 3.77
C MET A 120 -12.53 26.18 4.24
N SER A 121 -13.05 26.94 5.21
CA SER A 121 -12.43 28.20 5.66
C SER A 121 -11.83 28.14 7.08
N GLN A 122 -12.44 27.41 8.01
CA GLN A 122 -12.08 27.43 9.44
C GLN A 122 -11.50 26.11 9.94
N ARG A 123 -11.89 24.98 9.32
CA ARG A 123 -11.52 23.63 9.78
C ARG A 123 -10.47 22.95 8.88
N ILE A 124 -9.88 23.66 7.92
CA ILE A 124 -8.95 23.08 6.95
C ILE A 124 -7.78 22.34 7.59
N ASN A 125 -7.17 22.92 8.64
CA ASN A 125 -6.07 22.28 9.38
C ASN A 125 -6.49 20.95 10.04
N GLN A 126 -7.77 20.82 10.44
CA GLN A 126 -8.30 19.59 11.00
C GLN A 126 -8.44 18.53 9.90
N VAL A 127 -8.90 18.93 8.71
CA VAL A 127 -9.01 18.03 7.54
C VAL A 127 -7.62 17.55 7.09
N VAL A 128 -6.64 18.46 7.00
CA VAL A 128 -5.24 18.10 6.71
C VAL A 128 -4.70 17.14 7.78
N GLY A 129 -4.96 17.42 9.06
CA GLY A 129 -4.55 16.55 10.16
C GLY A 129 -5.16 15.15 10.06
N SER A 130 -6.47 15.04 9.83
CA SER A 130 -7.17 13.77 9.60
C SER A 130 -6.58 13.01 8.42
N HIS A 131 -6.35 13.70 7.30
CA HIS A 131 -5.75 13.10 6.12
C HIS A 131 -4.33 12.57 6.39
N MET A 132 -3.52 13.30 7.14
CA MET A 132 -2.17 12.85 7.50
C MET A 132 -2.17 11.65 8.47
N LEU A 133 -3.19 11.53 9.32
CA LEU A 133 -3.41 10.33 10.12
C LEU A 133 -3.78 9.13 9.23
N ASP A 134 -4.66 9.33 8.25
CA ASP A 134 -5.04 8.30 7.27
C ASP A 134 -3.85 7.85 6.41
N PHE A 135 -2.97 8.77 6.01
CA PHE A 135 -1.70 8.44 5.36
C PHE A 135 -0.89 7.44 6.22
N SER A 136 -0.72 7.73 7.52
CA SER A 136 0.06 6.88 8.41
C SER A 136 -0.57 5.49 8.61
N ILE A 137 -1.90 5.43 8.67
CA ILE A 137 -2.66 4.17 8.74
C ILE A 137 -2.45 3.38 7.46
N SER A 138 -2.71 3.98 6.30
CA SER A 138 -2.58 3.34 5.00
C SER A 138 -1.16 2.83 4.75
N ALA A 139 -0.15 3.62 5.09
CA ALA A 139 1.26 3.21 4.97
C ALA A 139 1.58 1.98 5.84
N PHE A 140 1.09 1.94 7.09
CA PHE A 140 1.24 0.77 7.94
C PHE A 140 0.45 -0.44 7.42
N SER A 141 -0.76 -0.22 6.90
CA SER A 141 -1.56 -1.29 6.28
C SER A 141 -0.90 -1.89 5.04
N VAL A 142 -0.21 -1.08 4.23
CA VAL A 142 0.61 -1.56 3.12
C VAL A 142 1.74 -2.46 3.63
N PHE A 143 2.46 -2.04 4.66
CA PHE A 143 3.52 -2.84 5.28
C PHE A 143 2.98 -4.16 5.85
N GLU A 144 1.86 -4.11 6.59
CA GLU A 144 1.19 -5.28 7.17
C GLU A 144 0.69 -6.28 6.11
N LYS A 145 0.14 -5.78 4.99
CA LYS A 145 -0.29 -6.58 3.84
C LYS A 145 0.89 -7.36 3.28
N TRP A 146 1.99 -6.68 2.97
CA TRP A 146 3.15 -7.31 2.33
C TRP A 146 3.89 -8.26 3.26
N LEU A 147 4.02 -7.93 4.55
CA LEU A 147 4.51 -8.90 5.54
C LEU A 147 3.61 -10.13 5.65
N THR A 148 2.29 -9.99 5.50
CA THR A 148 1.36 -11.12 5.51
C THR A 148 1.48 -11.98 4.25
N ILE A 149 1.72 -11.37 3.09
CA ILE A 149 2.01 -12.11 1.85
C ILE A 149 3.31 -12.91 2.03
N LEU A 150 4.38 -12.26 2.47
CA LEU A 150 5.66 -12.91 2.77
C LEU A 150 5.50 -14.05 3.80
N TYR A 151 4.70 -13.85 4.85
CA TYR A 151 4.38 -14.88 5.84
C TYR A 151 3.71 -16.10 5.19
N SER A 152 2.80 -15.87 4.23
CA SER A 152 2.06 -16.95 3.56
C SER A 152 2.97 -17.91 2.80
N CYS A 153 4.11 -17.44 2.28
CA CYS A 153 5.13 -18.29 1.64
C CYS A 153 5.75 -19.33 2.59
N PHE A 154 5.67 -19.09 3.90
CA PHE A 154 6.17 -19.97 4.96
C PHE A 154 5.06 -20.54 5.85
N ALA A 155 3.79 -20.34 5.50
CA ALA A 155 2.65 -20.66 6.38
C ALA A 155 2.63 -22.14 6.78
N SER A 156 2.97 -23.05 5.86
CA SER A 156 3.01 -24.49 6.16
C SER A 156 3.99 -24.84 7.29
N GLU A 157 5.15 -24.20 7.34
CA GLU A 157 6.14 -24.37 8.40
C GLU A 157 5.68 -23.72 9.71
N PHE A 158 5.21 -22.49 9.63
CA PHE A 158 4.81 -21.73 10.81
C PHE A 158 3.55 -22.30 11.47
N ASP A 159 2.54 -22.68 10.69
CA ASP A 159 1.28 -23.22 11.21
C ASP A 159 1.51 -24.52 11.98
N LYS A 160 2.43 -25.37 11.52
CA LYS A 160 2.86 -26.56 12.26
C LYS A 160 3.48 -26.19 13.62
N LYS A 161 4.42 -25.23 13.62
CA LYS A 161 5.06 -24.75 14.85
C LYS A 161 4.06 -24.13 15.83
N TYR A 162 3.09 -23.35 15.35
CA TYR A 162 2.03 -22.77 16.17
C TYR A 162 1.05 -23.83 16.68
N TYR A 163 0.72 -24.81 15.85
CA TYR A 163 -0.07 -25.97 16.27
C TYR A 163 0.61 -26.73 17.41
N ASP A 164 1.89 -27.07 17.26
CA ASP A 164 2.66 -27.81 18.27
C ASP A 164 2.79 -27.01 19.57
N SER A 165 3.06 -25.70 19.49
CA SER A 165 3.10 -24.82 20.65
C SER A 165 1.75 -24.76 21.39
N ARG A 166 0.64 -24.68 20.64
CA ARG A 166 -0.71 -24.73 21.23
C ARG A 166 -1.00 -26.07 21.87
N LEU A 167 -0.63 -27.18 21.22
CA LEU A 167 -0.80 -28.52 21.76
C LEU A 167 -0.06 -28.67 23.11
N ILE A 168 1.16 -28.15 23.21
CA ILE A 168 1.93 -28.12 24.47
C ILE A 168 1.21 -27.30 25.55
N LYS A 169 0.69 -26.12 25.20
CA LYS A 169 -0.07 -25.27 26.14
C LYS A 169 -1.34 -25.96 26.63
N VAL A 170 -2.09 -26.60 25.73
CA VAL A 170 -3.30 -27.38 26.06
C VAL A 170 -2.95 -28.52 27.00
N LYS A 171 -1.93 -29.32 26.67
CA LYS A 171 -1.45 -30.41 27.54
C LYS A 171 -1.11 -29.91 28.95
N LYS A 172 -0.37 -28.80 29.05
CA LYS A 172 -0.02 -28.19 30.34
C LYS A 172 -1.26 -27.72 31.13
N ILE A 173 -2.28 -27.17 30.47
CA ILE A 173 -3.54 -26.78 31.14
C ILE A 173 -4.27 -28.03 31.64
N LEU A 174 -4.36 -29.09 30.83
CA LEU A 174 -4.99 -30.35 31.23
C LEU A 174 -4.25 -31.02 32.41
N ASP A 175 -2.92 -31.05 32.38
CA ASP A 175 -2.11 -31.59 33.47
C ASP A 175 -2.30 -30.81 34.77
N ASN A 176 -2.35 -29.47 34.69
CA ASN A 176 -2.62 -28.62 35.84
C ASN A 176 -4.05 -28.78 36.34
N TYR A 177 -5.02 -28.99 35.44
CA TYR A 177 -6.41 -29.23 35.78
C TYR A 177 -6.59 -30.55 36.54
N ALA A 178 -5.90 -31.61 36.09
CA ALA A 178 -5.88 -32.90 36.76
C ALA A 178 -5.29 -32.83 38.18
N LYS A 179 -4.34 -31.92 38.41
CA LYS A 179 -3.68 -31.69 39.70
C LYS A 179 -4.39 -30.68 40.60
N ALA A 180 -5.40 -29.96 40.09
CA ALA A 180 -6.09 -28.94 40.87
C ALA A 180 -7.08 -29.57 41.85
N GLU A 181 -7.02 -29.16 43.11
CA GLU A 181 -7.86 -29.70 44.19
C GLU A 181 -9.17 -28.93 44.35
N ASP A 182 -9.18 -27.62 44.13
CA ASP A 182 -10.37 -26.77 44.27
C ASP A 182 -11.04 -26.40 42.94
N GLN A 183 -12.35 -26.15 43.01
CA GLN A 183 -13.18 -25.85 41.84
C GLN A 183 -12.88 -24.48 41.22
N ALA A 184 -12.48 -23.47 42.01
CA ALA A 184 -12.20 -22.14 41.48
C ALA A 184 -10.93 -22.14 40.62
N CYS A 185 -9.90 -22.90 41.00
CA CYS A 185 -8.70 -23.12 40.20
C CYS A 185 -9.02 -23.88 38.91
N LYS A 186 -9.87 -24.92 38.99
CA LYS A 186 -10.38 -25.65 37.81
C LYS A 186 -11.13 -24.73 36.84
N ASP A 187 -12.03 -23.88 37.33
CA ASP A 187 -12.77 -22.92 36.51
C ASP A 187 -11.86 -21.88 35.84
N LEU A 188 -10.81 -21.42 36.53
CA LEU A 188 -9.78 -20.54 35.95
C LEU A 188 -9.00 -21.22 34.83
N LEU A 189 -8.65 -22.50 35.00
CA LEU A 189 -7.96 -23.29 33.98
C LEU A 189 -8.85 -23.56 32.76
N ILE A 190 -10.13 -23.86 32.96
CA ILE A 190 -11.12 -23.98 31.87
C ILE A 190 -11.24 -22.65 31.12
N LYS A 191 -11.39 -21.51 31.83
CA LYS A 191 -11.41 -20.18 31.20
C LYS A 191 -10.15 -19.89 30.40
N ARG A 192 -8.97 -20.34 30.87
CA ARG A 192 -7.71 -20.24 30.11
C ARG A 192 -7.71 -21.11 28.87
N ALA A 193 -8.23 -22.34 28.94
CA ALA A 193 -8.36 -23.23 27.79
C ALA A 193 -9.29 -22.63 26.72
N LEU A 194 -10.44 -22.10 27.12
CA LEU A 194 -11.40 -21.44 26.23
C LEU A 194 -10.83 -20.16 25.58
N LYS A 195 -9.82 -19.53 26.20
CA LYS A 195 -9.11 -18.35 25.68
C LYS A 195 -7.93 -18.70 24.76
N LEU A 196 -7.55 -19.96 24.61
CA LEU A 196 -6.58 -20.36 23.59
C LEU A 196 -7.24 -20.15 22.23
N GLN A 197 -7.01 -18.98 21.63
CA GLN A 197 -7.60 -18.58 20.36
C GLN A 197 -7.32 -19.61 19.25
N GLY A 198 -8.24 -19.64 18.27
CA GLY A 198 -8.21 -20.52 17.10
C GLY A 198 -7.08 -20.23 16.11
N ALA A 199 -7.30 -20.50 14.82
CA ALA A 199 -6.29 -20.37 13.76
C ALA A 199 -5.84 -18.93 13.44
N TYR A 200 -6.35 -17.91 14.13
CA TYR A 200 -5.95 -16.53 13.92
C TYR A 200 -4.52 -16.29 14.44
N ILE A 201 -3.66 -15.73 13.59
CA ILE A 201 -2.29 -15.37 13.92
C ILE A 201 -2.18 -13.85 13.83
N SER A 202 -1.77 -13.23 14.94
CA SER A 202 -1.67 -11.78 15.05
C SER A 202 -0.54 -11.21 14.19
N PHE A 203 -0.59 -9.93 13.82
CA PHE A 203 0.51 -9.27 13.11
C PHE A 203 1.86 -9.38 13.85
N PRO A 204 1.96 -9.10 15.17
CA PRO A 204 3.22 -9.30 15.90
C PRO A 204 3.77 -10.73 15.80
N ASP A 205 2.90 -11.74 15.79
CA ASP A 205 3.31 -13.13 15.62
C ASP A 205 3.85 -13.38 14.21
N LYS A 206 3.14 -12.93 13.17
CA LYS A 206 3.61 -13.03 11.77
C LYS A 206 4.95 -12.32 11.57
N PHE A 207 5.06 -11.11 12.10
CA PHE A 207 6.28 -10.32 12.03
C PHE A 207 7.45 -11.05 12.70
N ASN A 208 7.29 -11.50 13.94
CA ASN A 208 8.34 -12.25 14.63
C ASN A 208 8.70 -13.58 13.94
N ALA A 209 7.73 -14.27 13.32
CA ALA A 209 7.99 -15.47 12.54
C ALA A 209 8.86 -15.16 11.31
N ILE A 210 8.54 -14.10 10.56
CA ILE A 210 9.37 -13.63 9.44
C ILE A 210 10.77 -13.22 9.90
N LEU A 211 10.90 -12.50 11.01
CA LEU A 211 12.21 -12.13 11.55
C LEU A 211 13.03 -13.34 12.02
N SER A 212 12.43 -14.52 12.17
CA SER A 212 13.20 -15.75 12.43
C SER A 212 13.77 -16.40 11.17
N LYS A 213 13.38 -15.91 9.98
CA LYS A 213 13.87 -16.37 8.67
C LYS A 213 15.02 -15.54 8.10
N ILE A 214 15.22 -14.34 8.62
CA ILE A 214 16.35 -13.50 8.20
C ILE A 214 17.65 -14.13 8.69
N SER A 215 18.70 -14.05 7.87
CA SER A 215 20.06 -14.22 8.38
C SER A 215 20.50 -12.90 9.02
N ILE A 216 20.88 -12.95 10.30
CA ILE A 216 21.27 -11.74 11.05
C ILE A 216 22.50 -11.09 10.41
N ASP A 217 23.43 -11.90 9.91
CA ASP A 217 24.66 -11.42 9.26
C ASP A 217 24.39 -10.72 7.91
N SER A 218 23.23 -10.98 7.29
CA SER A 218 22.82 -10.33 6.04
C SER A 218 21.84 -9.19 6.26
N TYR A 219 21.43 -8.89 7.49
CA TYR A 219 20.53 -7.77 7.79
C TYR A 219 21.32 -6.46 7.90
N PRO A 220 21.16 -5.51 6.96
CA PRO A 220 22.04 -4.35 6.84
C PRO A 220 21.80 -3.25 7.90
N ARG A 221 20.83 -3.45 8.80
CA ARG A 221 20.32 -2.44 9.75
C ARG A 221 20.33 -2.98 11.18
N ASP A 222 20.05 -2.11 12.15
CA ASP A 222 19.80 -2.54 13.53
C ASP A 222 18.38 -3.14 13.65
N LEU A 223 18.31 -4.46 13.66
CA LEU A 223 17.05 -5.20 13.81
C LEU A 223 16.28 -4.83 15.09
N HIS A 224 16.96 -4.53 16.19
CA HIS A 224 16.30 -4.17 17.44
C HIS A 224 15.67 -2.77 17.33
N ALA A 225 16.37 -1.82 16.72
CA ALA A 225 15.82 -0.50 16.43
C ALA A 225 14.62 -0.59 15.48
N ASP A 226 14.73 -1.35 14.39
CA ASP A 226 13.66 -1.51 13.41
C ASP A 226 12.40 -2.17 14.02
N LYS A 227 12.57 -3.15 14.91
CA LYS A 227 11.44 -3.72 15.68
C LYS A 227 10.72 -2.66 16.52
N LYS A 228 11.45 -1.74 17.16
CA LYS A 228 10.84 -0.64 17.95
C LYS A 228 10.05 0.32 17.06
N ILE A 229 10.58 0.65 15.88
CA ILE A 229 9.88 1.50 14.90
C ILE A 229 8.57 0.86 14.47
N VAL A 230 8.60 -0.41 14.05
CA VAL A 230 7.40 -1.15 13.62
C VAL A 230 6.38 -1.24 14.75
N GLU A 231 6.81 -1.56 15.97
CA GLU A 231 5.91 -1.66 17.12
C GLU A 231 5.27 -0.31 17.47
N PHE A 232 6.05 0.78 17.44
CA PHE A 232 5.53 2.12 17.65
C PHE A 232 4.47 2.49 16.59
N LEU A 233 4.76 2.27 15.31
CA LEU A 233 3.83 2.57 14.21
C LEU A 233 2.57 1.68 14.23
N ARG A 234 2.70 0.43 14.70
CA ARG A 234 1.55 -0.46 14.93
C ARG A 234 0.63 0.09 16.01
N ILE A 235 1.20 0.47 17.16
CA ILE A 235 0.46 1.06 18.28
C ILE A 235 -0.14 2.41 17.85
N HIS A 236 0.57 3.17 17.04
CA HIS A 236 0.10 4.42 16.46
C HIS A 236 -1.18 4.21 15.64
N ARG A 237 -1.15 3.32 14.65
CA ARG A 237 -2.32 2.96 13.82
C ARG A 237 -3.51 2.50 14.67
N ASN A 238 -3.27 1.67 15.69
CA ASN A 238 -4.33 1.25 16.61
C ASN A 238 -4.90 2.40 17.44
N THR A 239 -4.05 3.34 17.86
CA THR A 239 -4.46 4.52 18.62
C THR A 239 -5.38 5.41 17.77
N VAL A 240 -5.04 5.64 16.50
CA VAL A 240 -5.88 6.42 15.59
C VAL A 240 -7.23 5.74 15.36
N HIS A 241 -7.28 4.42 15.11
CA HIS A 241 -8.56 3.71 14.97
C HIS A 241 -9.44 3.75 16.22
N ASN A 242 -8.84 3.86 17.42
CA ASN A 242 -9.56 3.93 18.69
C ASN A 242 -9.94 5.36 19.08
N GLY A 243 -10.21 6.22 18.11
CA GLY A 243 -10.63 7.61 18.35
C GLY A 243 -9.47 8.55 18.72
N GLY A 244 -8.24 8.17 18.40
CA GLY A 244 -7.07 9.05 18.55
C GLY A 244 -6.52 9.20 19.96
N VAL A 245 -7.03 8.45 20.95
CA VAL A 245 -6.53 8.48 22.34
C VAL A 245 -5.73 7.22 22.65
N HIS A 246 -4.50 7.39 23.17
CA HIS A 246 -3.64 6.26 23.48
C HIS A 246 -4.02 5.64 24.84
N HIS A 247 -4.55 4.43 24.85
CA HIS A 247 -4.94 3.73 26.10
C HIS A 247 -3.89 2.71 26.58
N GLY A 248 -2.74 2.61 25.91
CA GLY A 248 -1.65 1.71 26.28
C GLY A 248 -0.72 2.32 27.34
N ALA A 249 0.37 1.60 27.62
CA ALA A 249 1.49 2.15 28.39
C ALA A 249 2.30 3.12 27.53
N ASP A 250 2.88 4.12 28.17
CA ASP A 250 3.74 5.10 27.51
C ASP A 250 4.82 4.41 26.67
N ILE A 251 4.98 4.87 25.44
CA ILE A 251 5.96 4.34 24.50
C ILE A 251 6.65 5.49 23.78
N SER A 252 7.95 5.35 23.58
CA SER A 252 8.75 6.27 22.80
C SER A 252 9.78 5.54 21.94
N VAL A 253 10.13 6.17 20.82
CA VAL A 253 11.17 5.70 19.91
C VAL A 253 11.97 6.92 19.41
N GLU A 254 13.29 6.78 19.40
CA GLU A 254 14.19 7.80 18.88
C GLU A 254 14.48 7.50 17.40
N TYR A 255 14.38 8.52 16.56
CA TYR A 255 14.70 8.45 15.14
C TYR A 255 15.35 9.74 14.69
N LYS A 256 16.59 9.67 14.18
CA LYS A 256 17.38 10.82 13.69
C LYS A 256 17.47 11.98 14.70
N GLY A 257 17.61 11.67 15.99
CA GLY A 257 17.70 12.66 17.08
C GLY A 257 16.36 13.26 17.51
N GLU A 258 15.25 12.76 16.95
CA GLU A 258 13.90 13.15 17.33
C GLU A 258 13.23 12.03 18.13
N THR A 259 12.50 12.40 19.18
CA THR A 259 11.75 11.43 20.00
C THR A 259 10.28 11.45 19.60
N PHE A 260 9.79 10.33 19.07
CA PHE A 260 8.37 10.09 18.86
C PHE A 260 7.81 9.41 20.10
N SER A 261 6.77 9.97 20.71
CA SER A 261 6.15 9.42 21.92
C SER A 261 4.64 9.31 21.81
N MET A 262 4.06 8.44 22.63
CA MET A 262 2.63 8.34 22.91
C MET A 262 2.47 8.14 24.41
N VAL A 263 1.67 9.00 25.03
CA VAL A 263 1.42 9.01 26.48
C VAL A 263 0.02 8.49 26.75
N SER A 264 -0.11 7.66 27.78
CA SER A 264 -1.37 7.07 28.19
C SER A 264 -2.41 8.13 28.53
N GLY A 265 -3.63 7.97 28.00
CA GLY A 265 -4.75 8.88 28.16
C GLY A 265 -4.65 10.18 27.35
N ALA A 266 -3.56 10.42 26.62
CA ALA A 266 -3.39 11.62 25.82
C ALA A 266 -3.90 11.42 24.39
N PRO A 267 -4.48 12.48 23.77
CA PRO A 267 -4.72 12.47 22.34
C PRO A 267 -3.39 12.39 21.58
N LYS A 268 -3.41 11.74 20.42
CA LYS A 268 -2.27 11.73 19.53
C LYS A 268 -2.07 13.13 18.97
N TYR A 269 -0.94 13.74 19.33
CA TYR A 269 -0.46 14.97 18.72
C TYR A 269 0.78 14.68 17.88
N ASN A 270 0.91 15.41 16.78
CA ASN A 270 2.05 15.31 15.89
C ASN A 270 2.57 16.71 15.58
N ASP A 271 3.73 17.03 16.12
CA ASP A 271 4.34 18.35 16.03
C ASP A 271 4.82 18.66 14.60
N SER A 272 5.02 17.63 13.77
CA SER A 272 5.48 17.79 12.39
C SER A 272 5.07 16.62 11.48
N TRP A 273 4.17 16.91 10.53
CA TRP A 273 3.77 15.94 9.50
C TRP A 273 4.93 15.50 8.61
N VAL A 274 5.87 16.39 8.31
CA VAL A 274 7.09 16.08 7.54
C VAL A 274 7.88 14.98 8.23
N LYS A 275 8.21 15.16 9.51
CA LYS A 275 8.92 14.14 10.31
C LYS A 275 8.13 12.84 10.39
N SER A 276 6.80 12.93 10.49
CA SER A 276 5.92 11.76 10.51
C SER A 276 5.95 10.97 9.20
N ILE A 277 5.97 11.65 8.05
CA ILE A 277 6.08 11.01 6.73
C ILE A 277 7.42 10.30 6.61
N GLU A 278 8.51 10.98 6.97
CA GLU A 278 9.86 10.41 6.95
C GLU A 278 9.97 9.17 7.85
N PHE A 279 9.47 9.28 9.09
CA PHE A 279 9.48 8.20 10.06
C PHE A 279 8.63 7.01 9.62
N THR A 280 7.45 7.25 9.07
CA THR A 280 6.59 6.20 8.48
C THR A 280 7.25 5.56 7.26
N GLY A 281 8.00 6.34 6.49
CA GLY A 281 8.78 5.89 5.34
C GLY A 281 9.90 4.90 5.66
N GLU A 282 10.27 4.73 6.94
CA GLU A 282 11.19 3.66 7.38
C GLU A 282 10.61 2.27 7.13
N LEU A 283 9.28 2.11 7.13
CA LEU A 283 8.63 0.82 6.87
C LEU A 283 9.07 0.21 5.52
N VAL A 284 9.31 1.05 4.51
CA VAL A 284 9.77 0.60 3.18
C VAL A 284 11.19 0.03 3.27
N GLU A 285 12.11 0.69 3.97
CA GLU A 285 13.48 0.20 4.15
C GLU A 285 13.55 -1.04 5.03
N ILE A 286 12.75 -1.07 6.11
CA ILE A 286 12.65 -2.21 7.01
C ILE A 286 12.17 -3.43 6.23
N TYR A 287 11.11 -3.29 5.42
CA TYR A 287 10.62 -4.37 4.58
C TYR A 287 11.67 -4.80 3.55
N THR A 288 12.32 -3.84 2.89
CA THR A 288 13.37 -4.11 1.91
C THR A 288 14.48 -4.96 2.53
N SER A 289 14.95 -4.54 3.71
CA SER A 289 16.00 -5.23 4.46
C SER A 289 15.55 -6.64 4.86
N ILE A 290 14.29 -6.81 5.27
CA ILE A 290 13.74 -8.15 5.58
C ILE A 290 13.80 -9.05 4.35
N VAL A 291 13.29 -8.59 3.21
CA VAL A 291 13.24 -9.38 1.97
C VAL A 291 14.64 -9.73 1.47
N THR A 292 15.58 -8.79 1.49
CA THR A 292 16.96 -9.02 1.02
C THR A 292 17.79 -9.89 1.96
N SER A 293 17.36 -10.06 3.21
CA SER A 293 18.09 -10.83 4.22
C SER A 293 17.49 -12.22 4.47
N ILE A 294 16.32 -12.51 3.89
CA ILE A 294 15.84 -13.88 3.72
C ILE A 294 16.58 -14.47 2.51
N GLY A 295 16.80 -15.79 2.51
CA GLY A 295 17.44 -16.50 1.39
C GLY A 295 16.61 -16.44 0.09
N GLU A 296 16.66 -17.49 -0.72
CA GLU A 296 15.88 -17.53 -1.97
C GLU A 296 14.38 -17.37 -1.71
N LEU A 297 13.81 -16.29 -2.25
CA LEU A 297 12.38 -15.97 -2.24
C LEU A 297 11.84 -16.03 -3.66
N SER A 298 10.70 -16.70 -3.82
CA SER A 298 9.97 -16.67 -5.08
C SER A 298 9.32 -15.30 -5.30
N PRO A 299 9.07 -14.90 -6.56
CA PRO A 299 8.46 -13.60 -6.86
C PRO A 299 7.15 -13.31 -6.12
N GLU A 300 6.34 -14.33 -5.85
CA GLU A 300 5.05 -14.22 -5.14
C GLU A 300 5.22 -13.74 -3.69
N ALA A 301 6.42 -13.85 -3.12
CA ALA A 301 6.72 -13.38 -1.77
C ALA A 301 6.82 -11.85 -1.66
N TYR A 302 7.09 -11.17 -2.78
CA TYR A 302 7.33 -9.72 -2.82
C TYR A 302 6.61 -9.00 -3.96
N CYS A 303 5.85 -9.73 -4.78
CA CYS A 303 5.08 -9.22 -5.90
C CYS A 303 3.71 -9.91 -6.01
N SER A 304 2.71 -9.18 -6.50
CA SER A 304 1.40 -9.70 -6.87
C SER A 304 0.98 -9.08 -8.20
N PHE A 305 0.69 -9.91 -9.19
CA PHE A 305 0.28 -9.44 -10.51
C PHE A 305 -1.21 -9.12 -10.55
N GLN A 306 -1.53 -7.97 -11.14
CA GLN A 306 -2.85 -7.67 -11.65
C GLN A 306 -2.78 -7.82 -13.16
N GLU A 307 -3.50 -8.78 -13.71
CA GLU A 307 -3.44 -9.12 -15.12
C GLU A 307 -4.81 -9.31 -15.74
N ASP A 308 -4.95 -8.91 -17.01
CA ASP A 308 -6.05 -9.30 -17.88
C ASP A 308 -5.59 -10.52 -18.70
N GLU A 309 -6.02 -11.70 -18.26
CA GLU A 309 -5.67 -12.98 -18.87
C GLU A 309 -6.03 -13.03 -20.37
N LEU A 310 -7.13 -12.39 -20.78
CA LEU A 310 -7.54 -12.35 -22.17
C LEU A 310 -6.58 -11.48 -22.99
N ALA A 311 -6.18 -10.33 -22.47
CA ALA A 311 -5.21 -9.47 -23.12
C ALA A 311 -3.85 -10.17 -23.28
N ILE A 312 -3.39 -10.89 -22.24
CA ILE A 312 -2.16 -11.69 -22.30
C ILE A 312 -2.28 -12.77 -23.38
N LEU A 313 -3.39 -13.51 -23.42
CA LEU A 313 -3.62 -14.55 -24.43
C LEU A 313 -3.66 -13.98 -25.86
N ILE A 314 -4.27 -12.80 -26.05
CA ILE A 314 -4.29 -12.15 -27.37
C ILE A 314 -2.88 -11.71 -27.75
N LEU A 315 -2.11 -11.13 -26.82
CA LEU A 315 -0.72 -10.74 -27.07
C LEU A 315 0.11 -11.96 -27.47
N ASP A 316 0.00 -13.06 -26.74
CA ASP A 316 0.68 -14.32 -27.02
C ASP A 316 0.43 -14.78 -28.45
N ARG A 317 -0.85 -14.94 -28.82
CA ARG A 317 -1.23 -15.35 -30.17
C ARG A 317 -0.69 -14.41 -31.24
N THR A 318 -0.73 -13.11 -30.99
CA THR A 318 -0.25 -12.11 -31.94
C THR A 318 1.28 -12.21 -32.11
N VAL A 319 2.02 -12.48 -31.03
CA VAL A 319 3.47 -12.70 -31.06
C VAL A 319 3.81 -13.98 -31.83
N GLN A 320 3.07 -15.07 -31.61
CA GLN A 320 3.26 -16.32 -32.34
C GLN A 320 2.92 -16.16 -33.84
N GLU A 321 1.84 -15.45 -34.16
CA GLU A 321 1.49 -15.11 -35.54
C GLU A 321 2.59 -14.25 -36.20
N PHE A 322 3.14 -13.27 -35.50
CA PHE A 322 4.25 -12.47 -36.01
C PHE A 322 5.46 -13.33 -36.37
N ARG A 323 5.80 -14.30 -35.53
CA ARG A 323 6.95 -15.20 -35.73
C ARG A 323 6.75 -16.17 -36.90
N HIS A 324 5.58 -16.78 -37.01
CA HIS A 324 5.30 -17.84 -38.00
C HIS A 324 4.61 -17.35 -39.27
N SER A 325 4.37 -16.04 -39.40
CA SER A 325 3.71 -15.46 -40.57
C SER A 325 4.61 -15.50 -41.82
N ASN A 326 3.97 -15.83 -42.95
CA ASN A 326 4.57 -15.85 -44.29
C ASN A 326 4.68 -14.45 -44.93
N LEU A 327 4.22 -13.40 -44.26
CA LEU A 327 4.29 -12.03 -44.77
C LEU A 327 5.73 -11.49 -44.75
N ALA A 328 5.97 -10.46 -45.58
CA ALA A 328 7.25 -9.74 -45.54
C ALA A 328 7.45 -9.06 -44.18
N ASP A 329 8.70 -9.01 -43.70
CA ASP A 329 9.01 -8.52 -42.36
C ASP A 329 8.52 -7.10 -42.07
N GLY A 330 8.62 -6.20 -43.05
CA GLY A 330 8.11 -4.84 -42.94
C GLY A 330 6.58 -4.77 -42.78
N GLU A 331 5.84 -5.64 -43.48
CA GLU A 331 4.38 -5.71 -43.38
C GLU A 331 3.93 -6.29 -42.04
N ARG A 332 4.61 -7.35 -41.56
CA ARG A 332 4.36 -7.95 -40.24
C ARG A 332 4.56 -6.94 -39.12
N ALA A 333 5.65 -6.17 -39.18
CA ALA A 333 5.96 -5.16 -38.17
C ALA A 333 4.91 -4.05 -38.14
N LEU A 334 4.46 -3.57 -39.31
CA LEU A 334 3.48 -2.50 -39.38
C LEU A 334 2.12 -2.94 -38.81
N LEU A 335 1.68 -4.17 -39.10
CA LEU A 335 0.47 -4.75 -38.52
C LEU A 335 0.55 -4.87 -37.00
N LEU A 336 1.68 -5.34 -36.47
CA LEU A 336 1.88 -5.49 -35.03
C LEU A 336 1.96 -4.13 -34.33
N VAL A 337 2.62 -3.12 -34.90
CA VAL A 337 2.63 -1.75 -34.33
C VAL A 337 1.20 -1.22 -34.20
N ASP A 338 0.41 -1.33 -35.26
CA ASP A 338 -0.97 -0.86 -35.27
C ASP A 338 -1.85 -1.62 -34.26
N PHE A 339 -1.65 -2.93 -34.13
CA PHE A 339 -2.30 -3.75 -33.12
C PHE A 339 -1.95 -3.26 -31.71
N LEU A 340 -0.67 -3.12 -31.37
CA LEU A 340 -0.20 -2.71 -30.04
C LEU A 340 -0.73 -1.32 -29.66
N LYS A 341 -0.77 -0.38 -30.60
CA LYS A 341 -1.32 0.96 -30.39
C LYS A 341 -2.82 0.92 -30.12
N ARG A 342 -3.59 0.17 -30.93
CA ARG A 342 -5.06 0.16 -30.82
C ARG A 342 -5.57 -0.68 -29.67
N LYS A 343 -4.92 -1.81 -29.37
CA LYS A 343 -5.38 -2.77 -28.37
C LYS A 343 -4.75 -2.57 -27.01
N PHE A 344 -3.49 -2.12 -26.94
CA PHE A 344 -2.78 -1.93 -25.67
C PHE A 344 -2.36 -0.49 -25.41
N ASN A 345 -2.86 0.47 -26.21
CA ASN A 345 -2.64 1.91 -26.02
C ASN A 345 -1.15 2.30 -25.91
N LEU A 346 -0.27 1.54 -26.56
CA LEU A 346 1.15 1.87 -26.60
C LEU A 346 1.38 3.10 -27.48
N SER A 347 2.35 3.93 -27.10
CA SER A 347 2.85 4.98 -27.98
C SER A 347 3.51 4.36 -29.22
N ASN A 348 3.62 5.14 -30.30
CA ASN A 348 4.29 4.67 -31.53
C ASN A 348 5.75 4.25 -31.27
N GLU A 349 6.44 5.01 -30.41
CA GLU A 349 7.82 4.71 -30.01
C GLU A 349 7.90 3.42 -29.21
N SER A 350 7.06 3.27 -28.18
CA SER A 350 7.02 2.06 -27.34
C SER A 350 6.68 0.81 -28.16
N ALA A 351 5.70 0.90 -29.07
CA ALA A 351 5.34 -0.21 -29.95
C ALA A 351 6.48 -0.58 -30.92
N THR A 352 7.24 0.40 -31.42
CA THR A 352 8.40 0.15 -32.29
C THR A 352 9.53 -0.53 -31.52
N ASN A 353 9.83 -0.06 -30.31
CA ASN A 353 10.85 -0.64 -29.44
C ASN A 353 10.48 -2.07 -29.01
N PHE A 354 9.19 -2.33 -28.75
CA PHE A 354 8.68 -3.67 -28.47
C PHE A 354 8.98 -4.63 -29.63
N ILE A 355 8.71 -4.24 -30.87
CA ILE A 355 8.99 -5.09 -32.05
C ILE A 355 10.49 -5.29 -32.26
N ALA A 356 11.29 -4.25 -32.09
CA ALA A 356 12.74 -4.36 -32.18
C ALA A 356 13.30 -5.33 -31.14
N HIS A 357 12.71 -5.39 -29.95
CA HIS A 357 13.05 -6.37 -28.94
C HIS A 357 12.53 -7.78 -29.31
N LEU A 358 11.28 -7.90 -29.75
CA LEU A 358 10.69 -9.16 -30.17
C LEU A 358 11.54 -9.84 -31.26
N ARG A 359 11.99 -9.08 -32.27
CA ARG A 359 12.90 -9.59 -33.31
C ARG A 359 14.17 -10.17 -32.72
N ARG A 360 14.83 -9.43 -31.81
CA ARG A 360 16.04 -9.91 -31.12
C ARG A 360 15.80 -11.18 -30.31
N VAL A 361 14.63 -11.30 -29.67
CA VAL A 361 14.27 -12.52 -28.94
C VAL A 361 14.10 -13.68 -29.91
N ILE A 362 13.33 -13.49 -30.99
CA ILE A 362 13.10 -14.51 -32.04
C ILE A 362 14.40 -14.96 -32.71
N ASP A 363 15.31 -14.04 -33.03
CA ASP A 363 16.58 -14.34 -33.70
C ASP A 363 17.50 -15.25 -32.88
N ASN A 364 17.30 -15.30 -31.55
CA ASN A 364 18.05 -16.14 -30.63
C ASN A 364 17.30 -17.43 -30.21
N LEU A 365 16.09 -17.65 -30.70
CA LEU A 365 15.27 -18.80 -30.35
C LEU A 365 15.34 -19.90 -31.41
N SER A 366 15.41 -21.15 -30.95
CA SER A 366 15.27 -22.32 -31.80
C SER A 366 13.85 -22.42 -32.36
N PRO A 367 13.62 -23.04 -33.54
CA PRO A 367 12.28 -23.13 -34.15
C PRO A 367 11.19 -23.73 -33.24
N ASP A 368 11.58 -24.62 -32.33
CA ASP A 368 10.68 -25.34 -31.43
C ASP A 368 10.47 -24.64 -30.06
N GLU A 369 11.23 -23.59 -29.76
CA GLU A 369 11.13 -22.85 -28.49
C GLU A 369 10.13 -21.70 -28.59
N GLU A 370 9.21 -21.56 -27.64
CA GLU A 370 8.24 -20.45 -27.62
C GLU A 370 8.85 -19.15 -27.05
N VAL A 371 8.27 -18.01 -27.43
CA VAL A 371 8.65 -16.71 -26.88
C VAL A 371 8.16 -16.61 -25.44
N ASN A 372 9.06 -16.36 -24.49
CA ASN A 372 8.69 -16.04 -23.12
C ASN A 372 8.10 -14.62 -23.05
N LEU A 373 6.78 -14.54 -22.84
CA LEU A 373 6.08 -13.26 -22.75
C LEU A 373 6.54 -12.41 -21.57
N PHE A 374 6.94 -13.03 -20.45
CA PHE A 374 7.40 -12.27 -19.31
C PHE A 374 8.71 -11.52 -19.63
N ASP A 375 9.64 -12.16 -20.33
CA ASP A 375 10.88 -11.52 -20.79
C ASP A 375 10.57 -10.38 -21.78
N LEU A 376 9.60 -10.60 -22.67
CA LEU A 376 9.16 -9.61 -23.63
C LEU A 376 8.53 -8.37 -22.95
N LEU A 377 7.69 -8.59 -21.94
CA LEU A 377 7.00 -7.54 -21.18
C LEU A 377 7.91 -6.78 -20.20
N THR A 378 9.05 -7.36 -19.84
CA THR A 378 10.03 -6.77 -18.91
C THR A 378 11.19 -6.05 -19.61
N CYS A 379 11.10 -5.85 -20.93
CA CYS A 379 12.04 -5.03 -21.68
C CYS A 379 11.74 -3.53 -21.53
N ASP A 380 12.79 -2.71 -21.37
CA ASP A 380 12.63 -1.25 -21.24
C ASP A 380 12.25 -0.61 -22.58
N MET A 381 10.94 -0.39 -22.80
CA MET A 381 10.42 0.21 -24.03
C MET A 381 10.69 1.72 -24.15
N SER A 382 11.24 2.36 -23.11
CA SER A 382 11.55 3.79 -23.12
C SER A 382 12.93 4.13 -23.70
N LYS A 383 13.76 3.11 -23.95
CA LYS A 383 15.07 3.28 -24.56
C LYS A 383 14.99 2.75 -25.98
N SER A 384 15.35 3.58 -26.95
CA SER A 384 15.68 3.12 -28.29
C SER A 384 16.83 2.11 -28.16
N THR A 385 16.58 0.85 -28.51
CA THR A 385 17.60 -0.19 -28.56
C THR A 385 18.38 -0.19 -29.86
#